data_AF-A0A523UR25-F1
#
_entry.id   AF-A0A523UR25-F1
#
_cell.length_a   1.000
_cell.length_b   1.000
_cell.length_c   1.000
_cell.angle_alpha   90.00
_cell.angle_beta   90.00
_cell.angle_gamma   90.00
#
_symmetry.space_group_name_H-M   'P 1'
#
loop_
_entity.id
_entity.type
_entity.pdbx_description
1 polymer ?
#
loop_
_entity_poly.entity_id
_entity_poly.type
_entity_poly.pdbx_seq_one_letter_code
_entity_poly.pdbx_strand_id
1 'polypeptide(L)'
;MNEVGAIIVAAGRSKRMGNINKIFAPLGGKPLLAWSVDICQKCDLVQQIVVVLNEASLELGKRLKEARVWSKATISLGGARRQDSVTEGLRKLKDCDWVVIQDGARPFLTLDCIANGLKTAMETGAAIAAVPVKDAIKLTNGERLITETLHRDRLWAAQTPQVFRFDIITEAYRGLVAELTDDAAAVERLGYSVRIYMGSYDNIKVTTPEDLKVAEMIAQEKKEMRVGIGYDAHPLVPGRRLILGGVELPFDKGLLGHSDADVASHAIIDALLGAACLGNIGTLFPPEEPRYEHVSSLALLSEVGDLLKREGFGIANIDVTIM
;
A
#
# COMPACT_ATOMS: atom_id res chain seq x y z
N MET A 1 -14.32 2.83 24.34
CA MET A 1 -13.95 2.39 22.99
C MET A 1 -13.04 1.21 23.16
N ASN A 2 -13.25 0.13 22.41
CA ASN A 2 -12.37 -1.03 22.52
C ASN A 2 -11.04 -0.70 21.83
N GLU A 3 -9.91 -0.96 22.50
CA GLU A 3 -8.58 -0.65 21.98
C GLU A 3 -8.07 -1.80 21.10
N VAL A 4 -7.57 -1.47 19.90
CA VAL A 4 -7.12 -2.44 18.90
C VAL A 4 -5.63 -2.24 18.61
N GLY A 5 -4.88 -3.31 18.85
CA GLY A 5 -3.49 -3.43 18.42
C GLY A 5 -3.37 -4.16 17.09
N ALA A 6 -2.33 -3.85 16.31
CA ALA A 6 -1.93 -4.61 15.15
C ALA A 6 -0.51 -5.16 15.31
N ILE A 7 -0.29 -6.42 14.94
CA ILE A 7 1.04 -7.03 14.89
C ILE A 7 1.35 -7.35 13.44
N ILE A 8 2.40 -6.74 12.89
CA ILE A 8 2.88 -7.04 11.54
C ILE A 8 4.10 -7.97 11.66
N VAL A 9 3.91 -9.24 11.33
CA VAL A 9 4.96 -10.27 11.47
C VAL A 9 5.80 -10.33 10.21
N ALA A 10 7.04 -9.85 10.31
CA ALA A 10 7.99 -9.74 9.20
C ALA A 10 9.40 -10.26 9.56
N ALA A 11 9.54 -11.11 10.59
CA ALA A 11 10.83 -11.64 11.01
C ALA A 11 11.35 -12.86 10.22
N GLY A 12 10.59 -13.36 9.22
CA GLY A 12 10.97 -14.54 8.46
C GLY A 12 12.27 -14.37 7.65
N ARG A 13 13.13 -15.39 7.60
CA ARG A 13 14.45 -15.35 6.94
C ARG A 13 14.44 -15.48 5.41
N SER A 14 13.30 -15.30 4.73
CA SER A 14 13.17 -15.31 3.26
C SER A 14 13.96 -16.41 2.49
N LYS A 15 14.15 -17.61 3.08
CA LYS A 15 14.98 -18.69 2.51
C LYS A 15 14.59 -19.08 1.08
N ARG A 16 13.29 -18.99 0.75
CA ARG A 16 12.72 -19.30 -0.57
C ARG A 16 12.94 -18.21 -1.63
N MET A 17 13.49 -17.05 -1.26
CA MET A 17 13.74 -15.89 -2.13
C MET A 17 15.23 -15.70 -2.46
N GLY A 18 16.07 -16.72 -2.24
CA GLY A 18 17.50 -16.65 -2.57
C GLY A 18 18.25 -15.51 -1.86
N ASN A 19 17.99 -15.29 -0.56
CA ASN A 19 18.58 -14.23 0.28
C ASN A 19 18.15 -12.78 0.00
N ILE A 20 17.19 -12.53 -0.90
CA ILE A 20 16.59 -11.19 -1.04
C ILE A 20 15.75 -10.88 0.19
N ASN A 21 15.97 -9.71 0.80
CA ASN A 21 15.11 -9.20 1.88
C ASN A 21 13.77 -8.70 1.32
N LYS A 22 12.89 -9.64 0.98
CA LYS A 22 11.63 -9.38 0.25
C LYS A 22 10.73 -8.33 0.91
N ILE A 23 10.73 -8.23 2.24
CA ILE A 23 9.88 -7.29 2.98
C ILE A 23 10.31 -5.83 2.74
N PHE A 24 11.54 -5.59 2.28
CA PHE A 24 12.01 -4.26 1.87
C PHE A 24 12.21 -4.13 0.36
N ALA A 25 11.87 -5.16 -0.42
CA ALA A 25 11.91 -5.05 -1.87
C ALA A 25 10.92 -3.95 -2.33
N PRO A 26 11.30 -3.14 -3.34
CA PRO A 26 10.39 -2.16 -3.91
C PRO A 26 9.20 -2.89 -4.57
N LEU A 27 8.00 -2.39 -4.29
CA LEU A 27 6.73 -2.87 -4.80
C LEU A 27 5.85 -1.66 -5.12
N GLY A 28 5.56 -1.39 -6.38
CA GLY A 28 4.77 -0.22 -6.80
C GLY A 28 5.32 1.12 -6.29
N GLY A 29 6.65 1.26 -6.23
CA GLY A 29 7.33 2.49 -5.79
C GLY A 29 7.58 2.62 -4.29
N LYS A 30 7.18 1.65 -3.45
CA LYS A 30 7.46 1.67 -2.00
C LYS A 30 7.84 0.28 -1.46
N PRO A 31 8.52 0.16 -0.31
CA PRO A 31 8.87 -1.15 0.25
C PRO A 31 7.64 -2.03 0.52
N LEU A 32 7.73 -3.33 0.23
CA LEU A 32 6.63 -4.29 0.41
C LEU A 32 5.96 -4.19 1.80
N LEU A 33 6.76 -4.18 2.87
CA LEU A 33 6.29 -4.04 4.25
C LEU A 33 5.45 -2.79 4.46
N ALA A 34 5.80 -1.70 3.79
CA ALA A 34 5.14 -0.43 3.96
C ALA A 34 3.69 -0.45 3.46
N TRP A 35 3.34 -1.34 2.53
CA TRP A 35 1.95 -1.47 2.07
C TRP A 35 0.99 -1.84 3.22
N SER A 36 1.34 -2.83 4.04
CA SER A 36 0.50 -3.25 5.17
C SER A 36 0.56 -2.25 6.32
N VAL A 37 1.76 -1.72 6.64
CA VAL A 37 1.93 -0.80 7.79
C VAL A 37 1.23 0.54 7.52
N ASP A 38 1.30 1.08 6.29
CA ASP A 38 0.62 2.33 5.93
C ASP A 38 -0.90 2.22 6.13
N ILE A 39 -1.49 1.05 5.83
CA ILE A 39 -2.93 0.82 5.98
C ILE A 39 -3.31 0.76 7.46
N CYS A 40 -2.56 0.03 8.29
CA CYS A 40 -2.78 0.03 9.73
C CYS A 40 -2.57 1.43 10.34
N GLN A 41 -1.57 2.19 9.87
CA GLN A 41 -1.30 3.55 10.33
C GLN A 41 -2.48 4.49 10.03
N LYS A 42 -3.05 4.40 8.83
CA LYS A 42 -4.23 5.18 8.38
C LYS A 42 -5.55 4.72 9.01
N CYS A 43 -5.61 3.50 9.53
CA CYS A 43 -6.85 2.96 10.10
C CYS A 43 -7.16 3.57 11.47
N ASP A 44 -8.27 4.29 11.59
CA ASP A 44 -8.71 4.90 12.86
C ASP A 44 -9.09 3.86 13.92
N LEU A 45 -9.48 2.66 13.49
CA LEU A 45 -9.78 1.55 14.40
C LEU A 45 -8.54 1.00 15.09
N VAL A 46 -7.33 1.19 14.53
CA VAL A 46 -6.07 0.69 15.09
C VAL A 46 -5.33 1.81 15.81
N GLN A 47 -5.04 1.61 17.10
CA GLN A 47 -4.34 2.60 17.94
C GLN A 47 -2.85 2.30 18.10
N GLN A 48 -2.46 1.02 18.12
CA GLN A 48 -1.09 0.59 18.32
C GLN A 48 -0.65 -0.40 17.24
N ILE A 49 0.58 -0.27 16.75
CA ILE A 49 1.15 -1.20 15.76
C ILE A 49 2.50 -1.70 16.26
N VAL A 50 2.72 -3.01 16.25
CA VAL A 50 4.03 -3.63 16.51
C VAL A 50 4.51 -4.29 15.23
N VAL A 51 5.57 -3.76 14.64
CA VAL A 51 6.22 -4.34 13.47
C VAL A 51 7.38 -5.21 13.94
N VAL A 52 7.24 -6.52 13.77
CA VAL A 52 8.18 -7.51 14.29
C VAL A 52 9.13 -7.94 13.17
N LEU A 53 10.43 -7.69 13.34
CA LEU A 53 11.46 -7.91 12.34
C LEU A 53 12.57 -8.81 12.88
N ASN A 54 13.33 -9.43 11.98
CA ASN A 54 14.57 -10.10 12.37
C ASN A 54 15.67 -9.07 12.66
N GLU A 55 16.70 -9.51 13.38
CA GLU A 55 17.82 -8.68 13.81
C GLU A 55 18.47 -7.90 12.65
N ALA A 56 18.74 -8.57 11.53
CA ALA A 56 19.33 -7.97 10.34
C ALA A 56 18.45 -6.87 9.69
N SER A 57 17.15 -6.85 9.98
CA SER A 57 16.18 -5.90 9.42
C SER A 57 15.78 -4.78 10.37
N LEU A 58 16.21 -4.82 11.65
CA LEU A 58 15.78 -3.86 12.67
C LEU A 58 16.14 -2.41 12.30
N GLU A 59 17.39 -2.19 11.91
CA GLU A 59 17.89 -0.85 11.58
C GLU A 59 17.17 -0.26 10.37
N LEU A 60 16.98 -1.06 9.32
CA LEU A 60 16.23 -0.66 8.14
C LEU A 60 14.75 -0.38 8.46
N GLY A 61 14.15 -1.19 9.34
CA GLY A 61 12.79 -0.98 9.84
C GLY A 61 12.62 0.32 10.61
N LYS A 62 13.59 0.69 11.47
CA LYS A 62 13.58 1.97 12.21
C LYS A 62 13.66 3.16 11.26
N ARG A 63 14.58 3.14 10.31
CA ARG A 63 14.70 4.19 9.28
C ARG A 63 13.43 4.32 8.45
N LEU A 64 12.83 3.20 8.05
CA LEU A 64 11.58 3.21 7.29
C LEU A 64 10.42 3.78 8.11
N LYS A 65 10.33 3.44 9.40
CA LYS A 65 9.34 4.03 10.33
C LYS A 65 9.45 5.54 10.40
N GLU A 66 10.66 6.07 10.52
CA GLU A 66 10.91 7.52 10.57
C GLU A 66 10.56 8.19 9.25
N ALA A 67 11.08 7.68 8.14
CA ALA A 67 10.84 8.23 6.80
C ALA A 67 9.35 8.26 6.40
N ARG A 68 8.55 7.31 6.90
CA ARG A 68 7.11 7.19 6.61
C ARG A 68 6.21 7.75 7.72
N VAL A 69 6.80 8.27 8.80
CA VAL A 69 6.08 8.86 9.93
C VAL A 69 5.02 7.91 10.52
N TRP A 70 5.39 6.65 10.75
CA TRP A 70 4.48 5.69 11.40
C TRP A 70 4.39 5.95 12.91
N SER A 71 3.57 6.92 13.29
CA SER A 71 3.41 7.38 14.67
C SER A 71 2.79 6.35 15.61
N LYS A 72 1.98 5.42 15.08
CA LYS A 72 1.36 4.32 15.86
C LYS A 72 2.28 3.11 16.00
N ALA A 73 3.38 3.06 15.23
CA ALA A 73 4.20 1.86 15.12
C ALA A 73 5.36 1.82 16.10
N THR A 74 5.68 0.63 16.61
CA THR A 74 6.92 0.30 17.30
C THR A 74 7.62 -0.84 16.57
N ILE A 75 8.94 -0.73 16.38
CA ILE A 75 9.74 -1.80 15.79
C ILE A 75 10.23 -2.73 16.91
N SER A 76 10.00 -4.04 16.77
CA SER A 76 10.42 -5.06 17.73
C SER A 76 11.24 -6.17 17.08
N LEU A 77 12.14 -6.77 17.85
CA LEU A 77 12.85 -7.99 17.46
C LEU A 77 11.88 -9.19 17.52
N GLY A 78 11.88 -10.01 16.48
CA GLY A 78 11.13 -11.26 16.42
C GLY A 78 11.95 -12.47 16.87
N GLY A 79 11.25 -13.57 17.15
CA GLY A 79 11.86 -14.84 17.51
C GLY A 79 12.28 -15.71 16.32
N ALA A 80 12.70 -16.94 16.61
CA ALA A 80 13.21 -17.88 15.60
C ALA A 80 12.12 -18.37 14.64
N ARG A 81 10.90 -18.59 15.14
CA ARG A 81 9.72 -19.01 14.37
C ARG A 81 8.72 -17.86 14.22
N ARG A 82 7.74 -18.06 13.32
CA ARG A 82 6.62 -17.11 13.14
C ARG A 82 5.86 -16.90 14.45
N GLN A 83 5.50 -17.99 15.13
CA GLN A 83 4.78 -17.96 16.41
C GLN A 83 5.56 -17.23 17.51
N ASP A 84 6.88 -17.41 17.58
CA ASP A 84 7.71 -16.69 18.56
C ASP A 84 7.70 -15.17 18.29
N SER A 85 7.65 -14.78 17.01
CA SER A 85 7.52 -13.37 16.61
C SER A 85 6.15 -12.78 16.96
N VAL A 86 5.08 -13.58 16.86
CA VAL A 86 3.74 -13.17 17.31
C VAL A 86 3.74 -12.96 18.83
N THR A 87 4.35 -13.87 19.61
CA THR A 87 4.51 -13.72 21.06
C THR A 87 5.22 -12.43 21.44
N GLU A 88 6.31 -12.08 20.76
CA GLU A 88 7.01 -10.80 20.98
C GLU A 88 6.13 -9.59 20.63
N GLY A 89 5.33 -9.69 19.56
CA GLY A 89 4.33 -8.68 19.21
C GLY A 89 3.29 -8.48 20.31
N LEU A 90 2.70 -9.56 20.81
CA LEU A 90 1.67 -9.55 21.86
C LEU A 90 2.20 -8.92 23.15
N ARG A 91 3.46 -9.21 23.53
CA ARG A 91 4.12 -8.64 24.71
C ARG A 91 4.33 -7.12 24.63
N LYS A 92 4.34 -6.54 23.42
CA LYS A 92 4.60 -5.12 23.20
C LYS A 92 3.34 -4.27 23.11
N LEU A 93 2.21 -4.89 22.77
CA LEU A 93 0.90 -4.24 22.84
C LEU A 93 0.50 -4.01 24.30
N LYS A 94 -0.19 -2.90 24.55
CA LYS A 94 -0.67 -2.53 25.88
C LYS A 94 -2.16 -2.23 25.84
N ASP A 95 -2.88 -2.64 26.88
CA ASP A 95 -4.28 -2.26 27.12
C ASP A 95 -5.23 -2.51 25.93
N CYS A 96 -4.90 -3.48 25.06
CA CYS A 96 -5.72 -3.83 23.88
C CYS A 96 -6.83 -4.83 24.25
N ASP A 97 -8.03 -4.61 23.72
CA ASP A 97 -9.13 -5.58 23.76
C ASP A 97 -9.07 -6.54 22.57
N TRP A 98 -8.56 -6.06 21.43
CA TRP A 98 -8.47 -6.81 20.18
C TRP A 98 -7.07 -6.71 19.58
N VAL A 99 -6.67 -7.75 18.86
CA VAL A 99 -5.44 -7.75 18.08
C VAL A 99 -5.67 -8.22 16.66
N VAL A 100 -5.06 -7.51 15.72
CA VAL A 100 -5.01 -7.82 14.30
C VAL A 100 -3.60 -8.35 13.98
N ILE A 101 -3.46 -9.64 13.69
CA ILE A 101 -2.19 -10.26 13.31
C ILE A 101 -2.11 -10.35 11.79
N GLN A 102 -1.14 -9.65 11.21
CA GLN A 102 -0.92 -9.54 9.77
C GLN A 102 0.45 -10.09 9.38
N ASP A 103 0.52 -10.86 8.30
CA ASP A 103 1.81 -11.21 7.70
C ASP A 103 2.36 -10.01 6.95
N GLY A 104 3.58 -9.55 7.28
CA GLY A 104 4.24 -8.46 6.54
C GLY A 104 4.63 -8.81 5.10
N ALA A 105 4.37 -10.06 4.67
CA ALA A 105 4.52 -10.52 3.29
C ALA A 105 3.21 -10.43 2.48
N ARG A 106 2.12 -9.93 3.06
CA ARG A 106 0.83 -9.70 2.38
C ARG A 106 0.59 -8.19 2.24
N PRO A 107 1.10 -7.57 1.17
CA PRO A 107 1.11 -6.11 1.04
C PRO A 107 -0.30 -5.52 0.88
N PHE A 108 -1.25 -6.24 0.26
CA PHE A 108 -2.54 -5.69 -0.15
C PHE A 108 -3.64 -5.77 0.91
N LEU A 109 -3.28 -5.48 2.16
CA LEU A 109 -4.23 -5.26 3.24
C LEU A 109 -5.11 -4.03 2.94
N THR A 110 -6.39 -4.07 3.29
CA THR A 110 -7.31 -2.93 3.14
C THR A 110 -7.97 -2.56 4.47
N LEU A 111 -8.47 -1.32 4.57
CA LEU A 111 -9.22 -0.84 5.74
C LEU A 111 -10.48 -1.69 5.98
N ASP A 112 -11.21 -2.02 4.91
CA ASP A 112 -12.39 -2.88 4.98
C ASP A 112 -12.07 -4.28 5.49
N CYS A 113 -10.91 -4.84 5.12
CA CYS A 113 -10.49 -6.14 5.61
C CYS A 113 -10.29 -6.13 7.14
N ILE A 114 -9.66 -5.07 7.68
CA ILE A 114 -9.52 -4.88 9.13
C ILE A 114 -10.89 -4.71 9.80
N ALA A 115 -11.74 -3.83 9.27
CA ALA A 115 -13.06 -3.53 9.85
C ALA A 115 -13.98 -4.77 9.85
N ASN A 116 -14.02 -5.51 8.74
CA ASN A 116 -14.79 -6.75 8.63
C ASN A 116 -14.26 -7.84 9.56
N GLY A 117 -12.93 -7.96 9.70
CA GLY A 117 -12.31 -8.88 10.63
C GLY A 117 -12.67 -8.58 12.08
N LEU A 118 -12.60 -7.32 12.50
CA LEU A 118 -13.02 -6.89 13.84
C LEU A 118 -14.51 -7.16 14.08
N LYS A 119 -15.38 -6.75 13.15
CA LYS A 119 -16.83 -7.01 13.24
C LYS A 119 -17.14 -8.50 13.40
N THR A 120 -16.49 -9.34 12.60
CA THR A 120 -16.70 -10.79 12.65
C THR A 120 -16.15 -11.40 13.93
N ALA A 121 -14.96 -10.96 14.37
CA ALA A 121 -14.35 -11.45 15.61
C ALA A 121 -15.16 -11.06 16.85
N MET A 122 -15.93 -9.96 16.82
CA MET A 122 -16.85 -9.60 17.91
C MET A 122 -17.94 -10.65 18.17
N GLU A 123 -18.27 -11.50 17.19
CA GLU A 123 -19.30 -12.54 17.35
C GLU A 123 -18.79 -13.78 18.11
N THR A 124 -17.55 -14.18 17.88
CA THR A 124 -16.99 -15.46 18.39
C THR A 124 -15.72 -15.31 19.22
N GLY A 125 -15.17 -14.10 19.30
CA GLY A 125 -13.87 -13.79 19.90
C GLY A 125 -12.68 -14.00 18.97
N ALA A 126 -12.87 -14.60 17.80
CA ALA A 126 -11.80 -14.95 16.86
C ALA A 126 -12.31 -15.04 15.43
N ALA A 127 -11.64 -14.38 14.49
CA ALA A 127 -11.96 -14.44 13.07
C ALA A 127 -10.72 -14.37 12.16
N ILE A 128 -10.78 -15.00 10.99
CA ILE A 128 -9.70 -14.98 10.00
C ILE A 128 -10.21 -14.60 8.62
N ALA A 129 -9.40 -13.83 7.88
CA ALA A 129 -9.61 -13.63 6.46
C ALA A 129 -9.37 -14.96 5.74
N ALA A 130 -10.26 -15.36 4.84
CA ALA A 130 -10.01 -16.47 3.93
C ALA A 130 -10.77 -16.29 2.62
N VAL A 131 -10.35 -17.03 1.58
CA VAL A 131 -11.06 -17.07 0.30
C VAL A 131 -11.40 -18.53 -0.07
N PRO A 132 -12.53 -18.79 -0.77
CA PRO A 132 -12.84 -20.14 -1.23
C PRO A 132 -11.76 -20.66 -2.16
N VAL A 133 -11.42 -21.95 -2.04
CA VAL A 133 -10.47 -22.60 -2.93
C VAL A 133 -11.12 -22.82 -4.30
N LYS A 134 -10.43 -22.39 -5.37
CA LYS A 134 -10.90 -22.56 -6.76
C LYS A 134 -10.46 -23.90 -7.36
N ASP A 135 -9.24 -24.30 -7.06
CA ASP A 135 -8.61 -25.50 -7.61
C ASP A 135 -9.13 -26.78 -6.97
N ALA A 136 -9.02 -27.90 -7.70
CA ALA A 136 -9.27 -29.21 -7.11
C ALA A 136 -8.11 -29.58 -6.18
N ILE A 137 -8.42 -29.84 -4.91
CA ILE A 137 -7.40 -30.22 -3.92
C ILE A 137 -7.34 -31.74 -3.77
N LYS A 138 -6.13 -32.29 -3.88
CA LYS A 138 -5.84 -33.71 -3.71
C LYS A 138 -5.05 -33.90 -2.41
N LEU A 139 -5.49 -34.84 -1.57
CA LEU A 139 -4.65 -35.37 -0.50
C LEU A 139 -3.75 -36.44 -1.12
N THR A 140 -2.46 -36.42 -0.76
CA THR A 140 -1.49 -37.41 -1.23
C THR A 140 -0.78 -38.05 -0.05
N ASN A 141 -0.22 -39.24 -0.27
CA ASN A 141 0.75 -39.82 0.65
C ASN A 141 2.17 -39.23 0.43
N GLY A 142 3.15 -39.71 1.17
CA GLY A 142 4.56 -39.28 1.06
C GLY A 142 5.22 -39.59 -0.30
N GLU A 143 4.59 -40.38 -1.15
CA GLU A 143 5.08 -40.79 -2.49
C GLU A 143 4.36 -40.04 -3.63
N ARG A 144 3.58 -38.98 -3.29
CA ARG A 144 2.75 -38.21 -4.24
C ARG A 144 1.65 -39.03 -4.91
N LEU A 145 1.28 -40.17 -4.35
CA LEU A 145 0.11 -40.92 -4.78
C LEU A 145 -1.15 -40.26 -4.20
N ILE A 146 -2.15 -39.98 -5.04
CA ILE A 146 -3.43 -39.39 -4.61
C ILE A 146 -4.16 -40.41 -3.71
N THR A 147 -4.49 -39.99 -2.50
CA THR A 147 -5.28 -40.78 -1.54
C THR A 147 -6.74 -40.33 -1.51
N GLU A 148 -7.00 -39.03 -1.70
CA GLU A 148 -8.34 -38.47 -1.65
C GLU A 148 -8.44 -37.22 -2.53
N THR A 149 -9.64 -36.96 -3.08
CA THR A 149 -9.99 -35.66 -3.66
C THR A 149 -10.94 -34.94 -2.71
N LEU A 150 -10.53 -33.80 -2.18
CA LEU A 150 -11.33 -33.05 -1.22
C LEU A 150 -12.43 -32.23 -1.92
N HIS A 151 -13.61 -32.15 -1.30
CA HIS A 151 -14.72 -31.32 -1.79
C HIS A 151 -14.44 -29.82 -1.56
N ARG A 152 -14.06 -29.10 -2.62
CA ARG A 152 -13.62 -27.70 -2.56
C ARG A 152 -14.65 -26.72 -1.97
N ASP A 153 -15.95 -27.04 -2.01
CA ASP A 153 -17.02 -26.16 -1.50
C ASP A 153 -16.93 -25.93 0.02
N ARG A 154 -16.15 -26.77 0.72
CA ARG A 154 -15.87 -26.64 2.15
C ARG A 154 -14.44 -26.16 2.44
N LEU A 155 -13.64 -25.90 1.42
CA LEU A 155 -12.23 -25.54 1.56
C LEU A 155 -12.02 -24.05 1.36
N TRP A 156 -11.31 -23.46 2.32
CA TRP A 156 -10.96 -22.05 2.31
C TRP A 156 -9.45 -21.91 2.48
N ALA A 157 -8.84 -21.03 1.68
CA ALA A 157 -7.44 -20.67 1.80
C ALA A 157 -7.32 -19.55 2.84
N ALA A 158 -6.79 -19.90 4.01
CA ALA A 158 -6.56 -18.94 5.09
C ALA A 158 -5.60 -17.83 4.67
N GLN A 159 -5.95 -16.61 5.07
CA GLN A 159 -5.19 -15.39 4.87
C GLN A 159 -4.93 -14.70 6.21
N THR A 160 -4.17 -13.61 6.14
CA THR A 160 -4.12 -12.61 7.21
C THR A 160 -4.67 -11.30 6.63
N PRO A 161 -5.38 -10.48 7.42
CA PRO A 161 -5.30 -10.43 8.87
C PRO A 161 -6.17 -11.48 9.58
N GLN A 162 -5.65 -11.97 10.70
CA GLN A 162 -6.40 -12.76 11.67
C GLN A 162 -6.65 -11.89 12.89
N VAL A 163 -7.89 -11.86 13.37
CA VAL A 163 -8.36 -10.93 14.40
C VAL A 163 -8.87 -11.71 15.59
N PHE A 164 -8.39 -11.38 16.78
CA PHE A 164 -8.72 -12.11 18.00
C PHE A 164 -8.97 -11.14 19.14
N ARG A 165 -9.79 -11.55 20.11
CA ARG A 165 -9.73 -10.95 21.45
C ARG A 165 -8.34 -11.14 22.01
N PHE A 166 -7.82 -10.09 22.63
CA PHE A 166 -6.46 -10.05 23.11
C PHE A 166 -6.20 -11.09 24.20
N ASP A 167 -7.15 -11.32 25.11
CA ASP A 167 -7.04 -12.31 26.17
C ASP A 167 -7.00 -13.75 25.63
N ILE A 168 -7.90 -14.08 24.69
CA ILE A 168 -7.97 -15.40 24.05
C ILE A 168 -6.66 -15.77 23.37
N ILE A 169 -6.14 -14.89 22.51
CA ILE A 169 -4.93 -15.19 21.75
C ILE A 169 -3.68 -15.19 22.62
N THR A 170 -3.62 -14.32 23.65
CA THR A 170 -2.51 -14.33 24.61
C THR A 170 -2.49 -15.64 25.40
N GLU A 171 -3.65 -16.16 25.80
CA GLU A 171 -3.74 -17.49 26.43
C GLU A 171 -3.34 -18.60 25.46
N ALA A 172 -3.80 -18.56 24.21
CA ALA A 172 -3.49 -19.55 23.18
C ALA A 172 -1.98 -19.69 22.91
N TYR A 173 -1.23 -18.60 23.13
CA TYR A 173 0.22 -18.55 22.98
C TYR A 173 0.98 -18.86 24.29
N ARG A 174 0.31 -18.94 25.45
CA ARG A 174 0.95 -19.20 26.75
C ARG A 174 1.49 -20.63 26.80
N GLY A 175 2.81 -20.77 26.96
CA GLY A 175 3.45 -22.09 27.06
C GLY A 175 3.44 -22.91 25.77
N LEU A 176 3.13 -22.29 24.63
CA LEU A 176 3.02 -22.99 23.35
C LEU A 176 4.38 -23.43 22.80
N VAL A 177 4.63 -24.74 22.86
CA VAL A 177 5.86 -25.36 22.31
C VAL A 177 5.66 -25.85 20.88
N ALA A 178 4.50 -26.46 20.61
CA ALA A 178 4.19 -27.09 19.33
C ALA A 178 4.17 -26.08 18.17
N GLU A 179 4.60 -26.52 16.98
CA GLU A 179 4.53 -25.69 15.78
C GLU A 179 3.06 -25.49 15.34
N LEU A 180 2.77 -24.27 14.90
CA LEU A 180 1.47 -23.87 14.37
C LEU A 180 1.54 -23.62 12.87
N THR A 181 0.44 -23.91 12.18
CA THR A 181 0.22 -23.52 10.79
C THR A 181 -0.10 -22.02 10.68
N ASP A 182 -0.94 -21.51 11.59
CA ASP A 182 -1.36 -20.11 11.70
C ASP A 182 -1.86 -19.79 13.13
N ASP A 183 -2.34 -18.57 13.36
CA ASP A 183 -2.73 -18.11 14.69
C ASP A 183 -4.09 -18.70 15.13
N ALA A 184 -5.00 -18.94 14.16
CA ALA A 184 -6.27 -19.63 14.40
C ALA A 184 -6.07 -21.02 15.01
N ALA A 185 -5.10 -21.80 14.51
CA ALA A 185 -4.79 -23.11 15.05
C ALA A 185 -4.41 -23.09 16.55
N ALA A 186 -3.86 -21.98 17.05
CA ALA A 186 -3.58 -21.81 18.49
C ALA A 186 -4.90 -21.71 19.28
N VAL A 187 -5.82 -20.90 18.77
CA VAL A 187 -7.11 -20.58 19.41
C VAL A 187 -8.06 -21.78 19.35
N GLU A 188 -8.08 -22.50 18.23
CA GLU A 188 -8.86 -23.73 18.05
C GLU A 188 -8.46 -24.82 19.08
N ARG A 189 -7.17 -24.93 19.41
CA ARG A 189 -6.67 -25.89 20.42
C ARG A 189 -7.19 -25.62 21.83
N LEU A 190 -7.56 -24.37 22.13
CA LEU A 190 -8.22 -24.00 23.38
C LEU A 190 -9.74 -24.23 23.35
N GLY A 191 -10.29 -24.75 22.25
CA GLY A 191 -11.73 -25.02 22.09
C GLY A 191 -12.56 -23.82 21.67
N TYR A 192 -11.94 -22.68 21.34
CA TYR A 192 -12.67 -21.52 20.83
C TYR A 192 -13.05 -21.71 19.36
N SER A 193 -14.22 -21.19 18.99
CA SER A 193 -14.67 -21.16 17.60
C SER A 193 -14.03 -20.00 16.84
N VAL A 194 -13.41 -20.29 15.70
CA VAL A 194 -12.84 -19.28 14.80
C VAL A 194 -13.75 -19.10 13.59
N ARG A 195 -14.19 -17.87 13.33
CA ARG A 195 -15.08 -17.55 12.20
C ARG A 195 -14.26 -17.11 10.98
N ILE A 196 -14.63 -17.57 9.80
CA ILE A 196 -14.07 -17.04 8.55
C ILE A 196 -14.89 -15.84 8.10
N TYR A 197 -14.19 -14.79 7.62
CA TYR A 197 -14.79 -13.73 6.80
C TYR A 197 -14.09 -13.65 5.45
N MET A 198 -14.79 -13.07 4.47
CA MET A 198 -14.30 -13.01 3.10
C MET A 198 -13.07 -12.10 3.01
N GLY A 199 -11.95 -12.68 2.58
CA GLY A 199 -10.72 -11.98 2.23
C GLY A 199 -10.75 -11.48 0.77
N SER A 200 -9.57 -11.31 0.17
CA SER A 200 -9.44 -10.93 -1.24
C SER A 200 -8.43 -11.85 -1.94
N TYR A 201 -8.71 -12.20 -3.19
CA TYR A 201 -7.75 -12.93 -4.01
C TYR A 201 -6.49 -12.08 -4.30
N ASP A 202 -6.61 -10.75 -4.32
CA ASP A 202 -5.47 -9.84 -4.44
C ASP A 202 -4.59 -9.86 -3.19
N ASN A 203 -5.09 -10.29 -2.03
CA ASN A 203 -4.35 -10.32 -0.77
C ASN A 203 -3.37 -11.50 -0.70
N ILE A 204 -2.59 -11.65 -1.76
CA ILE A 204 -1.59 -12.70 -1.93
C ILE A 204 -0.47 -12.58 -0.90
N LYS A 205 0.12 -13.70 -0.54
CA LYS A 205 1.33 -13.75 0.27
C LYS A 205 2.53 -13.88 -0.64
N VAL A 206 3.39 -12.88 -0.66
CA VAL A 206 4.62 -12.92 -1.46
C VAL A 206 5.61 -13.88 -0.80
N THR A 207 5.83 -15.04 -1.41
CA THR A 207 6.71 -16.10 -0.90
C THR A 207 7.83 -16.48 -1.85
N THR A 208 7.63 -16.34 -3.16
CA THR A 208 8.58 -16.64 -4.23
C THR A 208 8.84 -15.40 -5.12
N PRO A 209 9.89 -15.44 -5.97
CA PRO A 209 10.14 -14.36 -6.93
C PRO A 209 9.00 -14.14 -7.92
N GLU A 210 8.28 -15.19 -8.31
CA GLU A 210 7.10 -15.11 -9.17
C GLU A 210 5.97 -14.34 -8.49
N ASP A 211 5.74 -14.58 -7.20
CA ASP A 211 4.75 -13.83 -6.42
C ASP A 211 5.05 -12.33 -6.41
N LEU A 212 6.33 -11.93 -6.45
CA LEU A 212 6.72 -10.51 -6.48
C LEU A 212 6.32 -9.85 -7.80
N LYS A 213 6.39 -10.57 -8.93
CA LYS A 213 5.93 -10.06 -10.22
C LYS A 213 4.42 -9.88 -10.24
N VAL A 214 3.68 -10.85 -9.71
CA VAL A 214 2.22 -10.77 -9.56
C VAL A 214 1.85 -9.61 -8.64
N ALA A 215 2.54 -9.48 -7.51
CA ALA A 215 2.34 -8.37 -6.60
C ALA A 215 2.61 -7.03 -7.30
N GLU A 216 3.67 -6.90 -8.11
CA GLU A 216 3.95 -5.65 -8.83
C GLU A 216 2.80 -5.26 -9.76
N MET A 217 2.21 -6.22 -10.48
CA MET A 217 1.03 -5.96 -11.32
C MET A 217 -0.15 -5.45 -10.50
N ILE A 218 -0.49 -6.12 -9.39
CA ILE A 218 -1.56 -5.69 -8.48
C ILE A 218 -1.27 -4.30 -7.90
N ALA A 219 -0.01 -4.02 -7.56
CA ALA A 219 0.40 -2.73 -7.02
C ALA A 219 0.25 -1.59 -8.04
N GLN A 220 0.52 -1.84 -9.32
CA GLN A 220 0.32 -0.88 -10.40
C GLN A 220 -1.16 -0.62 -10.68
N GLU A 221 -2.00 -1.65 -10.67
CA GLU A 221 -3.46 -1.49 -10.80
C GLU A 221 -4.06 -0.68 -9.66
N LYS A 222 -3.50 -0.81 -8.45
CA LYS A 222 -3.92 -0.06 -7.26
C LYS A 222 -3.38 1.36 -7.19
N LYS A 223 -2.60 1.85 -8.17
CA LYS A 223 -2.26 3.27 -8.24
C LYS A 223 -3.54 4.06 -8.50
N GLU A 224 -3.90 4.91 -7.53
CA GLU A 224 -5.02 5.83 -7.67
C GLU A 224 -4.81 6.71 -8.89
N MET A 225 -5.70 6.59 -9.88
CA MET A 225 -5.76 7.53 -10.99
C MET A 225 -6.31 8.84 -10.47
N ARG A 226 -5.53 9.91 -10.61
CA ARG A 226 -5.97 11.27 -10.31
C ARG A 226 -6.20 12.01 -11.61
N VAL A 227 -7.25 12.81 -11.62
CA VAL A 227 -7.62 13.63 -12.77
C VAL A 227 -7.57 15.08 -12.33
N GLY A 228 -6.94 15.92 -13.13
CA GLY A 228 -6.96 17.36 -12.96
C GLY A 228 -7.44 18.01 -14.24
N ILE A 229 -8.05 19.18 -14.09
CA ILE A 229 -8.60 19.98 -15.18
C ILE A 229 -7.94 21.34 -15.07
N GLY A 230 -7.41 21.82 -16.20
CA GLY A 230 -6.84 23.15 -16.31
C GLY A 230 -7.55 23.91 -17.43
N TYR A 231 -7.69 25.21 -17.23
CA TYR A 231 -8.31 26.12 -18.17
C TYR A 231 -7.53 27.42 -18.13
N ASP A 232 -7.14 27.91 -19.30
CA ASP A 232 -6.47 29.20 -19.43
C ASP A 232 -7.01 29.92 -20.68
N ALA A 233 -6.95 31.26 -20.66
CA ALA A 233 -7.47 32.09 -21.74
C ALA A 233 -6.67 33.38 -21.88
N HIS A 234 -6.15 33.63 -23.08
CA HIS A 234 -5.34 34.82 -23.39
C HIS A 234 -5.96 35.66 -24.52
N PRO A 235 -5.98 36.99 -24.41
CA PRO A 235 -6.41 37.87 -25.51
C PRO A 235 -5.47 37.81 -26.72
N LEU A 236 -6.03 37.91 -27.93
CA LEU A 236 -5.25 38.06 -29.16
C LEU A 236 -4.84 39.53 -29.39
N VAL A 237 -3.56 39.75 -29.64
CA VAL A 237 -2.97 41.07 -29.90
C VAL A 237 -2.06 41.07 -31.13
N PRO A 238 -2.02 42.17 -31.90
CA PRO A 238 -1.09 42.30 -33.03
C PRO A 238 0.37 42.37 -32.56
N GLY A 239 1.31 42.01 -33.44
CA GLY A 239 2.75 42.16 -33.18
C GLY A 239 3.37 41.11 -32.24
N ARG A 240 2.64 40.03 -31.95
CA ARG A 240 3.15 38.86 -31.22
C ARG A 240 2.98 37.60 -32.07
N ARG A 241 3.83 36.62 -31.81
CA ARG A 241 3.77 35.29 -32.42
C ARG A 241 2.68 34.47 -31.72
N LEU A 242 1.91 33.70 -32.47
CA LEU A 242 0.97 32.73 -31.91
C LEU A 242 1.71 31.43 -31.64
N ILE A 243 1.83 31.05 -30.37
CA ILE A 243 2.47 29.81 -29.94
C ILE A 243 1.44 28.99 -29.17
N LEU A 244 1.22 27.74 -29.59
CA LEU A 244 0.33 26.79 -28.93
C LEU A 244 1.02 25.43 -28.84
N GLY A 245 1.15 24.88 -27.64
CA GLY A 245 1.86 23.62 -27.40
C GLY A 245 3.33 23.65 -27.85
N GLY A 246 3.99 24.81 -27.75
CA GLY A 246 5.35 25.07 -28.24
C GLY A 246 5.50 25.16 -29.75
N VAL A 247 4.41 25.12 -30.52
CA VAL A 247 4.43 25.27 -31.98
C VAL A 247 4.03 26.69 -32.35
N GLU A 248 4.89 27.37 -33.12
CA GLU A 248 4.56 28.66 -33.71
C GLU A 248 3.60 28.45 -34.90
N LEU A 249 2.44 29.09 -34.85
CA LEU A 249 1.41 29.00 -35.87
C LEU A 249 1.39 30.26 -36.74
N PRO A 250 1.21 30.13 -38.06
CA PRO A 250 1.16 31.28 -38.96
C PRO A 250 -0.15 32.05 -38.78
N PHE A 251 -0.11 33.16 -38.04
CA PHE A 251 -1.25 34.04 -37.80
C PHE A 251 -0.80 35.51 -37.62
N ASP A 252 -1.69 36.47 -37.86
CA ASP A 252 -1.40 37.91 -37.82
C ASP A 252 -1.42 38.50 -36.39
N LYS A 253 -1.87 37.69 -35.42
CA LYS A 253 -1.93 38.03 -33.98
C LYS A 253 -1.31 36.93 -33.16
N GLY A 254 -0.85 37.28 -31.96
CA GLY A 254 -0.38 36.34 -30.94
C GLY A 254 -1.10 36.53 -29.62
N LEU A 255 -0.77 35.70 -28.64
CA LEU A 255 -1.40 35.74 -27.33
C LEU A 255 -0.72 36.77 -26.42
N LEU A 256 -1.53 37.57 -25.72
CA LEU A 256 -1.09 38.46 -24.67
C LEU A 256 -0.94 37.68 -23.36
N GLY A 257 0.23 37.75 -22.76
CA GLY A 257 0.53 37.10 -21.49
C GLY A 257 2.00 37.22 -21.13
N HIS A 258 2.35 36.64 -19.98
CA HIS A 258 3.73 36.42 -19.56
C HIS A 258 4.38 35.32 -20.43
N SER A 259 5.67 35.06 -20.24
CA SER A 259 6.41 34.03 -21.00
C SER A 259 6.25 34.18 -22.53
N ASP A 260 6.09 33.06 -23.24
CA ASP A 260 5.68 32.98 -24.64
C ASP A 260 4.14 32.96 -24.81
N ALA A 261 3.38 33.08 -23.70
CA ALA A 261 1.93 33.16 -23.63
C ALA A 261 1.17 31.95 -24.22
N ASP A 262 1.81 30.77 -24.22
CA ASP A 262 1.24 29.52 -24.69
C ASP A 262 0.15 28.99 -23.74
N VAL A 263 -1.08 29.42 -24.00
CA VAL A 263 -2.27 29.10 -23.22
C VAL A 263 -2.55 27.59 -23.15
N ALA A 264 -2.17 26.82 -24.19
CA ALA A 264 -2.34 25.37 -24.18
C ALA A 264 -1.39 24.72 -23.16
N SER A 265 -0.11 25.11 -23.17
CA SER A 265 0.87 24.64 -22.18
C SER A 265 0.47 25.05 -20.76
N HIS A 266 -0.03 26.26 -20.57
CA HIS A 266 -0.49 26.73 -19.25
C HIS A 266 -1.68 25.92 -18.71
N ALA A 267 -2.69 25.66 -19.55
CA ALA A 267 -3.82 24.83 -19.16
C ALA A 267 -3.38 23.40 -18.79
N ILE A 268 -2.41 22.82 -19.51
CA ILE A 268 -1.85 21.51 -19.16
C ILE A 268 -1.13 21.58 -17.80
N ILE A 269 -0.32 22.61 -17.54
CA ILE A 269 0.37 22.78 -16.26
C ILE A 269 -0.63 22.79 -15.10
N ASP A 270 -1.71 23.56 -15.21
CA ASP A 270 -2.73 23.63 -14.16
C ASP A 270 -3.48 22.30 -13.99
N ALA A 271 -3.78 21.58 -15.07
CA ALA A 271 -4.37 20.25 -14.98
C ALA A 271 -3.45 19.28 -14.22
N LEU A 272 -2.15 19.30 -14.52
CA LEU A 272 -1.16 18.43 -13.90
C LEU A 272 -0.94 18.76 -12.41
N LEU A 273 -0.79 20.04 -12.07
CA LEU A 273 -0.65 20.49 -10.69
C LEU A 273 -1.92 20.22 -9.88
N GLY A 274 -3.09 20.43 -10.49
CA GLY A 274 -4.39 20.14 -9.90
C GLY A 274 -4.57 18.66 -9.57
N ALA A 275 -4.23 17.76 -10.50
CA ALA A 275 -4.28 16.31 -10.28
C ALA A 275 -3.40 15.87 -9.09
N ALA A 276 -2.27 16.54 -8.88
CA ALA A 276 -1.32 16.25 -7.82
C ALA A 276 -1.59 17.03 -6.51
N CYS A 277 -2.59 17.92 -6.47
CA CYS A 277 -2.83 18.87 -5.38
C CYS A 277 -1.61 19.76 -5.04
N LEU A 278 -0.87 20.20 -6.06
CA LEU A 278 0.36 21.00 -5.91
C LEU A 278 0.15 22.49 -6.20
N GLY A 279 -1.11 22.95 -6.28
CA GLY A 279 -1.44 24.35 -6.55
C GLY A 279 -1.74 24.60 -8.03
N ASN A 280 -1.25 25.73 -8.54
CA ASN A 280 -1.45 26.21 -9.91
C ASN A 280 -0.19 26.91 -10.44
N ILE A 281 -0.18 27.22 -11.73
CA ILE A 281 0.95 27.84 -12.44
C ILE A 281 1.40 29.15 -11.80
N GLY A 282 0.47 30.03 -11.39
CA GLY A 282 0.80 31.33 -10.80
C GLY A 282 1.40 31.22 -9.40
N THR A 283 1.05 30.19 -8.65
CA THR A 283 1.68 29.90 -7.35
C THR A 283 3.10 29.39 -7.52
N LEU A 284 3.32 28.54 -8.53
CA LEU A 284 4.62 27.88 -8.73
C LEU A 284 5.60 28.75 -9.51
N PHE A 285 5.10 29.56 -10.44
CA PHE A 285 5.85 30.47 -11.30
C PHE A 285 5.23 31.87 -11.24
N PRO A 286 5.48 32.64 -10.16
CA PRO A 286 4.89 33.95 -10.01
C PRO A 286 5.31 34.89 -11.16
N PRO A 287 4.36 35.54 -11.85
CA PRO A 287 4.64 36.35 -13.04
C PRO A 287 5.47 37.61 -12.74
N GLU A 288 5.55 38.03 -11.48
CA GLU A 288 6.35 39.17 -11.02
C GLU A 288 7.85 38.85 -10.91
N GLU A 289 8.24 37.58 -10.96
CA GLU A 289 9.65 37.19 -10.85
C GLU A 289 10.39 37.33 -12.20
N PRO A 290 11.45 38.17 -12.28
CA PRO A 290 12.14 38.45 -13.54
C PRO A 290 12.72 37.22 -14.26
N ARG A 291 12.98 36.13 -13.54
CA ARG A 291 13.53 34.89 -14.12
C ARG A 291 12.55 34.15 -15.05
N TYR A 292 11.26 34.43 -14.94
CA TYR A 292 10.22 33.83 -15.78
C TYR A 292 9.81 34.75 -16.94
N GLU A 293 10.40 35.93 -17.04
CA GLU A 293 10.22 36.82 -18.17
C GLU A 293 10.84 36.18 -19.43
N HIS A 294 10.05 36.04 -20.50
CA HIS A 294 10.44 35.41 -21.76
C HIS A 294 10.87 33.92 -21.70
N VAL A 295 10.59 33.23 -20.59
CA VAL A 295 10.78 31.77 -20.52
C VAL A 295 9.84 31.07 -21.50
N SER A 296 10.22 29.90 -22.00
CA SER A 296 9.27 29.08 -22.75
C SER A 296 8.31 28.36 -21.81
N SER A 297 7.01 28.35 -22.13
CA SER A 297 6.03 27.61 -21.34
C SER A 297 6.27 26.10 -21.35
N LEU A 298 6.95 25.56 -22.38
CA LEU A 298 7.40 24.17 -22.38
C LEU A 298 8.49 23.89 -21.35
N ALA A 299 9.34 24.86 -21.02
CA ALA A 299 10.34 24.71 -19.97
C ALA A 299 9.66 24.66 -18.60
N LEU A 300 8.64 25.50 -18.37
CA LEU A 300 7.81 25.46 -17.16
C LEU A 300 7.07 24.11 -17.05
N LEU A 301 6.49 23.64 -18.15
CA LEU A 301 5.84 22.32 -18.21
C LEU A 301 6.82 21.18 -17.92
N SER A 302 8.06 21.26 -18.41
CA SER A 302 9.10 20.27 -18.08
C SER A 302 9.44 20.27 -16.59
N GLU A 303 9.56 21.44 -15.97
CA GLU A 303 9.81 21.57 -14.53
C GLU A 303 8.67 20.96 -13.70
N VAL A 304 7.42 21.17 -14.13
CA VAL A 304 6.24 20.51 -13.52
C VAL A 304 6.31 19.00 -13.70
N GLY A 305 6.71 18.51 -14.87
CA GLY A 305 6.91 17.08 -15.12
C GLY A 305 7.92 16.44 -14.17
N ASP A 306 9.02 17.15 -13.86
CA ASP A 306 10.02 16.66 -12.91
C ASP A 306 9.59 16.81 -11.45
N LEU A 307 8.81 17.85 -11.12
CA LEU A 307 8.15 17.98 -9.83
C LEU A 307 7.20 16.79 -9.59
N LEU A 308 6.35 16.45 -10.56
CA LEU A 308 5.45 15.30 -10.46
C LEU A 308 6.20 13.99 -10.21
N LYS A 309 7.30 13.74 -10.94
CA LYS A 309 8.14 12.55 -10.73
C LYS A 309 8.74 12.51 -9.33
N ARG A 310 9.23 13.65 -8.82
CA ARG A 310 9.77 13.76 -7.45
C ARG A 310 8.71 13.45 -6.40
N GLU A 311 7.48 13.89 -6.62
CA GLU A 311 6.33 13.60 -5.74
C GLU A 311 5.73 12.19 -5.98
N GLY A 312 6.32 11.39 -6.87
CA GLY A 312 5.94 10.00 -7.11
C GLY A 312 4.76 9.80 -8.07
N PHE A 313 4.37 10.84 -8.81
CA PHE A 313 3.31 10.77 -9.81
C PHE A 313 3.85 10.42 -11.20
N GLY A 314 3.00 9.78 -12.01
CA GLY A 314 3.23 9.54 -13.43
C GLY A 314 2.03 10.03 -14.24
N ILE A 315 2.30 10.57 -15.42
CA ILE A 315 1.27 11.06 -16.35
C ILE A 315 0.81 9.88 -17.21
N ALA A 316 -0.48 9.58 -17.19
CA ALA A 316 -1.06 8.49 -17.99
C ALA A 316 -1.38 8.94 -19.42
N ASN A 317 -2.15 10.02 -19.57
CA ASN A 317 -2.47 10.68 -20.83
C ASN A 317 -2.75 12.16 -20.59
N ILE A 318 -2.70 12.95 -21.66
CA ILE A 318 -3.13 14.35 -21.70
C ILE A 318 -4.02 14.50 -22.93
N ASP A 319 -5.14 15.18 -22.77
CA ASP A 319 -6.03 15.60 -23.85
C ASP A 319 -6.28 17.10 -23.72
N VAL A 320 -6.25 17.82 -24.84
CA VAL A 320 -6.33 19.28 -24.88
C VAL A 320 -7.24 19.71 -26.01
N THR A 321 -8.24 20.52 -25.68
CA THR A 321 -9.13 21.16 -26.66
C THR A 321 -8.79 22.65 -26.73
N ILE A 322 -8.50 23.13 -27.93
CA ILE A 322 -8.26 24.56 -28.21
C ILE A 322 -9.57 25.14 -28.76
N MET A 323 -10.04 26.22 -28.12
CA MET A 323 -11.33 26.87 -28.42
C MET A 323 -11.15 28.26 -29.00
#